data_AF-A0A6I2R405-F1
#
_entry.id   AF-A0A6I2R405-F1
#
_cell.length_a   1.000
_cell.length_b   1.000
_cell.length_c   1.000
_cell.angle_alpha   90.00
_cell.angle_beta   90.00
_cell.angle_gamma   90.00
#
_symmetry.space_group_name_H-M   'P 1'
#
loop_
_entity.id
_entity.type
_entity.pdbx_description
1 polymer ?
#
loop_
_entity_poly.entity_id
_entity_poly.type
_entity_poly.pdbx_seq_one_letter_code
_entity_poly.pdbx_strand_id
1 'polypeptide(L)'
;MKEEVVIYKASEYVGKVGVSVHLGRREKARQQAKTLLVLYRLQSRYTSQRITNARESLRSVIRGQKKLKSAGITIPLVDDRKKKLQKDLQVAESELALLGEQIFETLDLWESLGATMEDLCNLCNCDLTQVLAKLDTPEMPFSQITCVYNLDYKNPHDKGWLEDEVDAPFTHALKAYLLDRMLHTEKGRAAAREAMEAVFPEIMENALTIVTDADGVQRLIDKDGVEIATLDEGD
;
A
#
# COMPACT_ATOMS: atom_id res chain seq x y z
N MET A 1 16.61 -12.19 12.15
CA MET A 1 17.57 -11.85 11.08
C MET A 1 17.73 -10.34 11.07
N LYS A 2 18.89 -9.75 10.75
CA LYS A 2 19.02 -8.29 10.63
C LYS A 2 18.37 -7.82 9.31
N GLU A 3 17.75 -6.64 9.29
CA GLU A 3 17.08 -6.06 8.11
C GLU A 3 17.99 -6.06 6.87
N GLU A 4 19.24 -5.59 7.01
CA GLU A 4 20.25 -5.56 5.96
C GLU A 4 20.52 -6.95 5.33
N VAL A 5 20.52 -8.00 6.15
CA VAL A 5 20.71 -9.38 5.66
C VAL A 5 19.50 -9.83 4.84
N VAL A 6 18.29 -9.43 5.23
CA VAL A 6 17.06 -9.74 4.49
C VAL A 6 17.07 -9.03 3.13
N ILE A 7 17.46 -7.75 3.11
CA ILE A 7 17.59 -6.95 1.88
C ILE A 7 18.59 -7.59 0.93
N TYR A 8 19.79 -7.88 1.42
CA TYR A 8 20.83 -8.53 0.62
C TYR A 8 20.35 -9.89 0.06
N LYS A 9 19.68 -10.69 0.89
CA LYS A 9 19.15 -11.99 0.46
C LYS A 9 18.04 -11.86 -0.58
N ALA A 10 17.14 -10.89 -0.47
CA ALA A 10 16.11 -10.69 -1.48
C ALA A 10 16.74 -10.40 -2.85
N SER A 11 17.71 -9.48 -2.91
CA SER A 11 18.44 -9.16 -4.15
C SER A 11 19.14 -10.39 -4.76
N GLU A 12 19.75 -11.25 -3.93
CA GLU A 12 20.34 -12.52 -4.37
C GLU A 12 19.27 -13.45 -4.99
N TYR A 13 18.08 -13.53 -4.38
CA TYR A 13 16.99 -14.39 -4.86
C TYR A 13 16.31 -13.85 -6.12
N VAL A 14 16.21 -12.54 -6.32
CA VAL A 14 15.77 -11.97 -7.61
C VAL A 14 16.63 -12.51 -8.75
N GLY A 15 17.95 -12.42 -8.62
CA GLY A 15 18.88 -12.94 -9.63
C GLY A 15 18.75 -14.45 -9.84
N LYS A 16 18.60 -15.22 -8.76
CA LYS A 16 18.40 -16.67 -8.83
C LYS A 16 17.12 -17.06 -9.57
N VAL A 17 16.01 -16.40 -9.28
CA VAL A 17 14.73 -16.61 -9.97
C VAL A 17 14.91 -16.33 -11.46
N GLY A 18 15.45 -15.17 -11.82
CA GLY A 18 15.68 -14.78 -13.22
C GLY A 18 16.54 -15.79 -13.98
N VAL A 19 17.65 -16.26 -13.39
CA VAL A 19 18.51 -17.29 -13.99
C VAL A 19 17.76 -18.62 -14.17
N SER A 20 17.00 -19.06 -13.17
CA SER A 20 16.25 -20.32 -13.27
C SER A 20 15.14 -20.25 -14.31
N VAL A 21 14.43 -19.12 -14.42
CA VAL A 21 13.43 -18.87 -15.47
C VAL A 21 14.08 -18.92 -16.84
N HIS A 22 15.18 -18.17 -17.04
CA HIS A 22 15.90 -18.12 -18.32
C HIS A 22 16.40 -19.51 -18.78
N LEU A 23 16.87 -20.33 -17.84
CA LEU A 23 17.35 -21.68 -18.12
C LEU A 23 16.23 -22.74 -18.21
N GLY A 24 14.95 -22.35 -18.16
CA GLY A 24 13.80 -23.28 -18.22
C GLY A 24 13.66 -24.19 -17.00
N ARG A 25 14.31 -23.87 -15.87
CA ARG A 25 14.31 -24.68 -14.64
C ARG A 25 13.09 -24.35 -13.78
N ARG A 26 11.90 -24.66 -14.30
CA ARG A 26 10.61 -24.21 -13.74
C ARG A 26 10.43 -24.52 -12.25
N GLU A 27 10.60 -25.77 -11.82
CA GLU A 27 10.42 -26.13 -10.39
C GLU A 27 11.41 -25.39 -9.48
N LYS A 28 12.66 -25.22 -9.93
CA LYS A 28 13.68 -24.47 -9.18
C LYS A 28 13.30 -22.99 -9.07
N ALA A 29 12.82 -22.40 -10.17
CA ALA A 29 12.32 -21.02 -10.18
C ALA A 29 11.13 -20.87 -9.23
N ARG A 30 10.18 -21.83 -9.22
CA ARG A 30 9.01 -21.83 -8.32
C ARG A 30 9.43 -21.78 -6.85
N GLN A 31 10.37 -22.64 -6.43
CA GLN A 31 10.86 -22.64 -5.04
C GLN A 31 11.63 -21.38 -4.67
N GLN A 32 12.40 -20.83 -5.62
CA GLN A 32 13.14 -19.59 -5.41
C GLN A 32 12.20 -18.37 -5.31
N ALA A 33 11.13 -18.32 -6.12
CA ALA A 33 10.10 -17.29 -6.05
C ALA A 33 9.34 -17.35 -4.72
N LYS A 34 8.98 -18.55 -4.24
CA LYS A 34 8.43 -18.74 -2.88
C LYS A 34 9.37 -18.19 -1.81
N THR A 35 10.65 -18.47 -1.91
CA THR A 35 11.64 -17.97 -0.94
C THR A 35 11.76 -16.45 -0.99
N LEU A 36 11.71 -15.87 -2.19
CA LEU A 36 11.71 -14.43 -2.40
C LEU A 36 10.47 -13.78 -1.76
N LEU A 37 9.28 -14.36 -1.93
CA LEU A 37 8.04 -13.88 -1.27
C LEU A 37 8.16 -13.90 0.26
N VAL A 38 8.79 -14.93 0.83
CA VAL A 38 9.06 -14.98 2.29
C VAL A 38 10.02 -13.87 2.71
N LEU A 39 11.03 -13.54 1.91
CA LEU A 39 11.94 -12.43 2.19
C LEU A 39 11.22 -11.08 2.10
N TYR A 40 10.37 -10.87 1.09
CA TYR A 40 9.54 -9.67 1.00
C TYR A 40 8.56 -9.54 2.15
N ARG A 41 7.98 -10.65 2.64
CA ARG A 41 7.17 -10.67 3.85
C ARG A 41 7.92 -10.09 5.06
N LEU A 42 9.18 -10.49 5.23
CA LEU A 42 10.02 -9.99 6.32
C LEU A 42 10.36 -8.51 6.14
N GLN A 43 10.68 -8.08 4.91
CA GLN A 43 10.95 -6.67 4.62
C GLN A 43 9.73 -5.80 4.88
N SER A 44 8.54 -6.21 4.42
CA SER A 44 7.28 -5.51 4.67
C SER A 44 7.02 -5.32 6.17
N ARG A 45 7.31 -6.33 7.02
CA ARG A 45 7.22 -6.18 8.48
C ARG A 45 8.17 -5.12 9.02
N TYR A 46 9.44 -5.12 8.59
CA TYR A 46 10.41 -4.11 9.03
C TYR A 46 9.99 -2.70 8.61
N THR A 47 9.57 -2.54 7.36
CA THR A 47 9.11 -1.25 6.82
C THR A 47 7.84 -0.77 7.53
N SER A 48 6.87 -1.66 7.77
CA SER A 48 5.65 -1.33 8.53
C SER A 48 5.98 -0.87 9.94
N GLN A 49 6.91 -1.54 10.65
CA GLN A 49 7.35 -1.09 11.96
C GLN A 49 8.05 0.28 11.92
N ARG A 50 8.85 0.54 10.88
CA ARG A 50 9.50 1.86 10.68
C ARG A 50 8.45 2.95 10.46
N ILE A 51 7.41 2.70 9.68
CA ILE A 51 6.27 3.60 9.47
C ILE A 51 5.57 3.89 10.80
N THR A 52 5.22 2.85 11.58
CA THR A 52 4.57 3.00 12.88
C THR A 52 5.41 3.87 13.83
N ASN A 53 6.70 3.57 13.97
CA ASN A 53 7.61 4.32 14.83
C ASN A 53 7.76 5.79 14.39
N ALA A 54 7.83 6.04 13.08
CA ALA A 54 7.90 7.39 12.52
C ALA A 54 6.61 8.18 12.76
N ARG A 55 5.45 7.55 12.56
CA ARG A 55 4.12 8.15 12.84
C ARG A 55 3.96 8.50 14.31
N GLU A 56 4.31 7.59 15.22
CA GLU A 56 4.25 7.83 16.66
C GLU A 56 5.17 8.97 17.08
N SER A 57 6.41 8.97 16.60
CA SER A 57 7.39 10.02 16.87
C SER A 57 6.91 11.39 16.36
N LEU A 58 6.37 11.44 15.15
CA LEU A 58 5.83 12.65 14.56
C LEU A 58 4.62 13.18 15.35
N ARG A 59 3.67 12.30 15.69
CA ARG A 59 2.51 12.65 16.54
C ARG A 59 2.95 13.19 17.89
N SER A 60 3.94 12.57 18.52
CA SER A 60 4.51 13.01 19.80
C SER A 60 5.12 14.41 19.70
N VAL A 61 5.94 14.65 18.67
CA VAL A 61 6.54 15.97 18.41
C VAL A 61 5.48 17.05 18.15
N ILE A 62 4.47 16.76 17.34
CA ILE A 62 3.37 17.70 17.05
C ILE A 62 2.61 18.07 18.34
N ARG A 63 2.26 17.07 19.15
CA ARG A 63 1.56 17.29 20.44
C ARG A 63 2.44 18.08 21.41
N GLY A 64 3.73 17.76 21.51
CA GLY A 64 4.69 18.48 22.34
C GLY A 64 4.83 19.94 21.91
N GLN A 65 4.95 20.19 20.61
CA GLN A 65 5.04 21.54 20.06
C GLN A 65 3.79 22.37 20.39
N LYS A 66 2.59 21.77 20.27
CA LYS A 66 1.33 22.45 20.62
C LYS A 66 1.32 22.87 22.09
N LYS A 67 1.79 22.01 23.00
CA LYS A 67 1.89 22.33 24.44
C LYS A 67 2.89 23.46 24.73
N LEU A 68 4.05 23.46 24.08
CA LEU A 68 5.05 24.53 24.23
C LEU A 68 4.51 25.87 23.73
N LYS A 69 3.87 25.88 22.55
CA LYS A 69 3.24 27.08 21.99
C LYS A 69 2.16 27.64 22.92
N SER A 70 1.33 26.80 23.53
CA SER A 70 0.34 27.26 24.52
C SER A 70 0.95 27.84 25.80
N ALA A 71 2.21 27.52 26.10
CA ALA A 71 2.95 28.10 27.21
C ALA A 71 3.78 29.33 26.80
N GLY A 72 3.62 29.84 25.57
CA GLY A 72 4.40 30.95 25.04
C GLY A 72 5.84 30.60 24.66
N ILE A 73 6.20 29.31 24.64
CA ILE A 73 7.56 28.84 24.35
C ILE A 73 7.63 28.41 22.88
N THR A 74 8.55 29.02 22.13
CA THR A 74 8.85 28.62 20.75
C THR A 74 10.28 28.09 20.66
N ILE A 75 10.44 26.87 20.12
CA ILE A 75 11.74 26.24 19.90
C ILE A 75 11.88 25.98 18.39
N PRO A 76 12.69 26.77 17.66
CA PRO A 76 12.83 26.65 16.20
C PRO A 76 13.22 25.26 15.71
N LEU A 77 14.10 24.57 16.44
CA LEU A 77 14.59 23.23 16.10
C LEU A 77 13.49 22.15 16.08
N VAL A 78 12.33 22.41 16.68
CA VAL A 78 11.20 21.47 16.66
C VAL A 78 10.61 21.37 15.25
N ASP A 79 10.58 22.46 14.50
CA ASP A 79 10.07 22.47 13.12
C ASP A 79 11.00 21.67 12.18
N ASP A 80 12.32 21.80 12.35
CA ASP A 80 13.30 21.00 11.59
C ASP A 80 13.18 19.51 11.92
N ARG A 81 13.02 19.17 13.20
CA ARG A 81 12.78 17.79 13.62
C ARG A 81 11.48 17.23 13.03
N LYS A 82 10.41 18.03 13.00
CA LYS A 82 9.13 17.65 12.40
C LYS A 82 9.29 17.36 10.90
N LYS A 83 9.93 18.27 10.16
CA LYS A 83 10.20 18.10 8.71
C LYS A 83 11.02 16.83 8.44
N LYS A 84 12.05 16.56 9.26
CA LYS A 84 12.84 15.33 9.15
C LYS A 84 11.99 14.09 9.34
N LEU A 85 11.19 14.03 10.42
CA LEU A 85 10.30 12.89 10.69
C LEU A 85 9.24 12.70 9.59
N GLN A 86 8.71 13.78 9.02
CA GLN A 86 7.79 13.71 7.88
C GLN A 86 8.47 13.11 6.65
N LYS A 87 9.71 13.52 6.35
CA LYS A 87 10.48 12.95 5.25
C LYS A 87 10.81 11.48 5.48
N ASP A 88 11.23 11.11 6.69
CA ASP A 88 11.55 9.73 7.04
C ASP A 88 10.32 8.83 6.92
N LEU A 89 9.13 9.33 7.32
CA LEU A 89 7.86 8.63 7.13
C LEU A 89 7.52 8.45 5.65
N GLN A 90 7.60 9.52 4.86
CA GLN A 90 7.31 9.47 3.42
C GLN A 90 8.22 8.47 2.69
N VAL A 91 9.51 8.44 3.04
CA VAL A 91 10.46 7.47 2.48
C VAL A 91 10.05 6.04 2.85
N ALA A 92 9.70 5.78 4.10
CA ALA A 92 9.27 4.44 4.53
C ALA A 92 7.95 4.01 3.86
N GLU A 93 6.98 4.92 3.69
CA GLU A 93 5.74 4.65 2.96
C GLU A 93 5.99 4.34 1.47
N SER A 94 6.92 5.08 0.85
CA SER A 94 7.33 4.82 -0.54
C SER A 94 8.05 3.47 -0.70
N GLU A 95 8.91 3.12 0.26
CA GLU A 95 9.57 1.81 0.31
C GLU A 95 8.56 0.68 0.46
N LEU A 96 7.50 0.86 1.27
CA LEU A 96 6.44 -0.14 1.42
C LEU A 96 5.64 -0.32 0.13
N ALA A 97 5.34 0.77 -0.58
CA ALA A 97 4.67 0.72 -1.87
C ALA A 97 5.52 -0.02 -2.92
N LEU A 98 6.84 0.26 -2.99
CA LEU A 98 7.76 -0.47 -3.88
C LEU A 98 7.83 -1.96 -3.54
N LEU A 99 7.85 -2.32 -2.25
CA LEU A 99 7.78 -3.72 -1.83
C LEU A 99 6.45 -4.36 -2.25
N GLY A 100 5.35 -3.62 -2.16
CA GLY A 100 4.04 -4.06 -2.63
C GLY A 100 4.03 -4.39 -4.12
N GLU A 101 4.66 -3.57 -4.96
CA GLU A 101 4.83 -3.84 -6.39
C GLU A 101 5.62 -5.14 -6.62
N GLN A 102 6.76 -5.29 -5.93
CA GLN A 102 7.59 -6.48 -6.05
C GLN A 102 6.87 -7.75 -5.60
N ILE A 103 6.08 -7.67 -4.53
CA ILE A 103 5.22 -8.77 -4.05
C ILE A 103 4.15 -9.08 -5.10
N PHE A 104 3.48 -8.05 -5.63
CA PHE A 104 2.43 -8.19 -6.64
C PHE A 104 2.95 -8.97 -7.85
N GLU A 105 4.07 -8.54 -8.44
CA GLU A 105 4.67 -9.22 -9.60
C GLU A 105 5.18 -10.62 -9.27
N THR A 106 5.78 -10.80 -8.09
CA THR A 106 6.36 -12.10 -7.71
C THR A 106 5.27 -13.13 -7.42
N LEU A 107 4.11 -12.73 -6.90
CA LEU A 107 2.96 -13.62 -6.70
C LEU A 107 2.48 -14.20 -8.03
N ASP A 108 2.28 -13.35 -9.03
CA ASP A 108 1.78 -13.77 -10.35
C ASP A 108 2.85 -14.55 -11.13
N LEU A 109 4.13 -14.19 -10.98
CA LEU A 109 5.24 -15.00 -11.48
C LEU A 109 5.23 -16.39 -10.83
N TRP A 110 5.06 -16.46 -9.51
CA TRP A 110 5.07 -17.73 -8.79
C TRP A 110 3.90 -18.63 -9.20
N GLU A 111 2.71 -18.06 -9.39
CA GLU A 111 1.55 -18.70 -10.00
C GLU A 111 1.89 -19.25 -11.40
N SER A 112 2.45 -18.41 -12.28
CA SER A 112 2.84 -18.82 -13.64
C SER A 112 3.88 -19.96 -13.65
N LEU A 113 4.69 -20.07 -12.60
CA LEU A 113 5.66 -21.15 -12.42
C LEU A 113 5.02 -22.45 -11.91
N GLY A 114 3.73 -22.46 -11.59
CA GLY A 114 2.94 -23.62 -11.18
C GLY A 114 2.67 -23.70 -9.69
N ALA A 115 2.74 -22.58 -8.96
CA ALA A 115 2.22 -22.54 -7.59
C ALA A 115 0.70 -22.72 -7.58
N THR A 116 0.20 -23.43 -6.59
CA THR A 116 -1.23 -23.76 -6.45
C THR A 116 -1.91 -22.84 -5.44
N MET A 117 -3.25 -22.82 -5.44
CA MET A 117 -4.02 -22.10 -4.42
C MET A 117 -3.68 -22.57 -2.99
N GLU A 118 -3.41 -23.87 -2.83
CA GLU A 118 -2.94 -24.42 -1.55
C GLU A 118 -1.58 -23.86 -1.16
N ASP A 119 -0.64 -23.72 -2.11
CA ASP A 119 0.64 -23.08 -1.86
C ASP A 119 0.45 -21.62 -1.39
N LEU A 120 -0.43 -20.85 -2.04
CA LEU A 120 -0.76 -19.47 -1.66
C LEU A 120 -1.36 -19.40 -0.26
N CYS A 121 -2.35 -20.25 0.03
CA CYS A 121 -2.99 -20.31 1.35
C CYS A 121 -1.96 -20.65 2.45
N ASN A 122 -1.05 -21.59 2.18
CA ASN A 122 0.05 -21.91 3.08
C ASN A 122 1.02 -20.73 3.28
N LEU A 123 1.33 -19.96 2.23
CA LEU A 123 2.17 -18.77 2.31
C LEU A 123 1.52 -17.68 3.19
N CYS A 124 0.21 -17.46 3.03
CA CYS A 124 -0.59 -16.51 3.79
C CYS A 124 -1.04 -17.05 5.16
N ASN A 125 -0.82 -18.33 5.45
CA ASN A 125 -1.27 -19.03 6.64
C ASN A 125 -2.81 -18.97 6.82
N CYS A 126 -3.57 -19.26 5.77
CA CYS A 126 -5.03 -19.31 5.78
C CYS A 126 -5.57 -20.66 5.30
N ASP A 127 -6.84 -20.94 5.57
CA ASP A 127 -7.51 -22.20 5.22
C ASP A 127 -8.01 -22.17 3.77
N LEU A 128 -7.63 -23.17 2.97
CA LEU A 128 -8.00 -23.27 1.56
C LEU A 128 -9.52 -23.33 1.36
N THR A 129 -10.23 -24.11 2.17
CA THR A 129 -11.69 -24.29 2.02
C THR A 129 -12.42 -22.98 2.27
N GLN A 130 -12.02 -22.24 3.30
CA GLN A 130 -12.58 -20.92 3.62
C GLN A 130 -12.28 -19.88 2.55
N VAL A 131 -11.08 -19.90 1.95
CA VAL A 131 -10.73 -19.00 0.85
C VAL A 131 -11.58 -19.31 -0.37
N LEU A 132 -11.63 -20.58 -0.80
CA LEU A 132 -12.41 -21.00 -1.97
C LEU A 132 -13.90 -20.68 -1.82
N ALA A 133 -14.46 -20.78 -0.60
CA ALA A 133 -15.85 -20.43 -0.34
C ALA A 133 -16.15 -18.92 -0.45
N LYS A 134 -15.13 -18.05 -0.40
CA LYS A 134 -15.25 -16.59 -0.51
C LYS A 134 -14.92 -16.07 -1.91
N LEU A 135 -14.29 -16.87 -2.76
CA LEU A 135 -13.92 -16.44 -4.10
C LEU A 135 -15.17 -16.32 -4.96
N ASP A 136 -15.51 -15.08 -5.33
CA ASP A 136 -16.62 -14.80 -6.24
C ASP A 136 -16.25 -15.16 -7.69
N THR A 137 -14.95 -15.14 -8.00
CA THR A 137 -14.40 -15.45 -9.33
C THR A 137 -13.15 -16.34 -9.21
N PRO A 138 -13.17 -17.57 -9.77
CA PRO A 138 -12.07 -18.52 -9.61
C PRO A 138 -10.84 -18.25 -10.48
N GLU A 139 -10.90 -17.30 -11.43
CA GLU A 139 -9.84 -17.02 -12.41
C GLU A 139 -8.94 -15.84 -12.05
N MET A 140 -9.06 -15.32 -10.83
CA MET A 140 -8.31 -14.14 -10.39
C MET A 140 -6.83 -14.47 -10.11
N PRO A 141 -5.85 -13.65 -10.58
CA PRO A 141 -4.44 -13.86 -10.27
C PRO A 141 -4.12 -13.83 -8.77
N PHE A 142 -3.04 -14.49 -8.36
CA PHE A 142 -2.64 -14.57 -6.95
C PHE A 142 -2.45 -13.20 -6.29
N SER A 143 -1.89 -12.23 -7.02
CA SER A 143 -1.71 -10.85 -6.52
C SER A 143 -3.05 -10.20 -6.16
N GLN A 144 -4.06 -10.35 -7.03
CA GLN A 144 -5.39 -9.80 -6.85
C GLN A 144 -6.15 -10.52 -5.74
N ILE A 145 -6.11 -11.85 -5.70
CA ILE A 145 -6.76 -12.62 -4.62
C ILE A 145 -6.19 -12.21 -3.26
N THR A 146 -4.85 -12.14 -3.16
CA THR A 146 -4.17 -11.76 -1.92
C THR A 146 -4.59 -10.36 -1.47
N CYS A 147 -4.72 -9.42 -2.40
CA CYS A 147 -5.08 -8.03 -2.11
C CYS A 147 -6.57 -7.83 -1.78
N VAL A 148 -7.47 -8.43 -2.55
CA VAL A 148 -8.92 -8.24 -2.40
C VAL A 148 -9.41 -8.91 -1.13
N TYR A 149 -8.97 -10.15 -0.89
CA TYR A 149 -9.42 -10.96 0.24
C TYR A 149 -8.53 -10.82 1.49
N ASN A 150 -7.49 -9.98 1.42
CA ASN A 150 -6.55 -9.71 2.53
C ASN A 150 -6.04 -11.01 3.18
N LEU A 151 -5.53 -11.95 2.37
CA LEU A 151 -5.38 -13.36 2.78
C LEU A 151 -4.52 -13.60 4.03
N ASP A 152 -3.52 -12.74 4.27
CA ASP A 152 -2.66 -12.84 5.46
C ASP A 152 -3.13 -11.96 6.63
N TYR A 153 -4.23 -11.22 6.47
CA TYR A 153 -4.83 -10.39 7.51
C TYR A 153 -5.77 -11.22 8.40
N LYS A 154 -5.31 -11.50 9.61
CA LYS A 154 -6.09 -12.22 10.63
C LYS A 154 -6.65 -11.22 11.63
N ASN A 155 -7.85 -10.69 11.38
CA ASN A 155 -8.49 -9.74 12.29
C ASN A 155 -8.88 -10.44 13.61
N PRO A 156 -8.27 -10.11 14.77
CA PRO A 156 -8.68 -10.70 16.03
C PRO A 156 -9.94 -10.04 16.62
N HIS A 157 -10.39 -8.91 16.08
CA HIS A 157 -11.42 -8.05 16.68
C HIS A 157 -12.61 -7.74 15.76
N ASP A 158 -12.52 -8.15 14.49
CA ASP A 158 -13.53 -7.95 13.43
C ASP A 158 -14.23 -6.57 13.46
N LYS A 159 -13.43 -5.49 13.54
CA LYS A 159 -13.96 -4.11 13.61
C LYS A 159 -14.47 -3.58 12.26
N GLY A 160 -14.49 -4.39 11.21
CA GLY A 160 -14.86 -3.98 9.85
C GLY A 160 -13.80 -3.14 9.10
N TRP A 161 -12.66 -2.83 9.72
CA TRP A 161 -11.57 -2.05 9.12
C TRP A 161 -10.22 -2.76 9.25
N LEU A 162 -9.29 -2.44 8.33
CA LEU A 162 -7.89 -2.88 8.42
C LEU A 162 -7.16 -2.01 9.43
N GLU A 163 -6.53 -2.65 10.42
CA GLU A 163 -5.72 -2.02 11.46
C GLU A 163 -4.24 -2.19 11.11
N ASP A 164 -3.50 -1.07 11.11
CA ASP A 164 -2.07 -1.05 10.77
C ASP A 164 -1.23 -1.90 11.75
N GLU A 165 -1.74 -2.11 12.98
CA GLU A 165 -1.07 -2.87 14.04
C GLU A 165 -1.17 -4.39 13.86
N VAL A 166 -2.08 -4.88 13.01
CA VAL A 166 -2.21 -6.31 12.72
C VAL A 166 -1.07 -6.75 11.80
N ASP A 167 -0.38 -7.83 12.16
CA ASP A 167 0.72 -8.40 11.37
C ASP A 167 0.21 -9.08 10.08
N ALA A 168 -0.01 -8.27 9.04
CA ALA A 168 -0.48 -8.67 7.71
C ALA A 168 0.41 -8.07 6.61
N PRO A 169 1.69 -8.49 6.53
CA PRO A 169 2.70 -7.86 5.69
C PRO A 169 2.38 -7.84 4.18
N PHE A 170 1.71 -8.85 3.63
CA PHE A 170 1.31 -8.82 2.22
C PHE A 170 0.13 -7.87 2.03
N THR A 171 -0.89 -7.95 2.87
CA THR A 171 -2.04 -7.05 2.82
C THR A 171 -1.58 -5.60 2.85
N HIS A 172 -0.79 -5.19 3.84
CA HIS A 172 -0.36 -3.80 3.99
C HIS A 172 0.50 -3.32 2.82
N ALA A 173 1.46 -4.12 2.36
CA ALA A 173 2.32 -3.76 1.23
C ALA A 173 1.54 -3.65 -0.09
N LEU A 174 0.67 -4.63 -0.40
CA LEU A 174 -0.15 -4.61 -1.61
C LEU A 174 -1.10 -3.42 -1.62
N LYS A 175 -1.72 -3.08 -0.48
CA LYS A 175 -2.58 -1.89 -0.36
C LYS A 175 -1.78 -0.60 -0.53
N ALA A 176 -0.58 -0.51 0.04
CA ALA A 176 0.31 0.64 -0.14
C ALA A 176 0.67 0.83 -1.63
N TYR A 177 1.01 -0.24 -2.34
CA TYR A 177 1.29 -0.21 -3.77
C TYR A 177 0.10 0.25 -4.61
N LEU A 178 -1.09 -0.34 -4.39
CA LEU A 178 -2.27 0.05 -5.15
C LEU A 178 -2.69 1.49 -4.86
N LEU A 179 -2.63 1.92 -3.60
CA LEU A 179 -2.92 3.30 -3.20
C LEU A 179 -1.92 4.27 -3.85
N ASP A 180 -0.63 3.94 -3.85
CA ASP A 180 0.40 4.75 -4.52
C ASP A 180 0.09 4.92 -6.01
N ARG A 181 -0.25 3.83 -6.70
CA ARG A 181 -0.66 3.91 -8.11
C ARG A 181 -1.91 4.74 -8.32
N MET A 182 -2.92 4.57 -7.47
CA MET A 182 -4.17 5.32 -7.53
C MET A 182 -3.94 6.82 -7.38
N LEU A 183 -3.00 7.24 -6.52
CA LEU A 183 -2.77 8.65 -6.22
C LEU A 183 -1.77 9.32 -7.18
N HIS A 184 -0.75 8.58 -7.64
CA HIS A 184 0.41 9.17 -8.32
C HIS A 184 0.51 8.85 -9.80
N THR A 185 -0.39 8.04 -10.37
CA THR A 185 -0.39 7.74 -11.82
C THR A 185 -1.68 8.19 -12.49
N GLU A 186 -1.59 8.64 -13.75
CA GLU A 186 -2.78 9.02 -14.54
C GLU A 186 -3.73 7.84 -14.74
N LYS A 187 -3.19 6.67 -15.14
CA LYS A 187 -3.96 5.44 -15.32
C LYS A 187 -4.62 4.97 -14.01
N GLY A 188 -3.92 5.05 -12.89
CA GLY A 188 -4.45 4.68 -11.58
C GLY A 188 -5.58 5.61 -11.14
N ARG A 189 -5.42 6.93 -11.33
CA ARG A 189 -6.49 7.90 -11.05
C ARG A 189 -7.72 7.67 -11.93
N ALA A 190 -7.53 7.41 -13.22
CA ALA A 190 -8.63 7.10 -14.14
C ALA A 190 -9.37 5.83 -13.73
N ALA A 191 -8.65 4.74 -13.46
CA ALA A 191 -9.25 3.48 -13.02
C ALA A 191 -9.97 3.60 -11.66
N ALA A 192 -9.40 4.36 -10.71
CA ALA A 192 -10.04 4.64 -9.43
C ALA A 192 -11.34 5.42 -9.60
N ARG A 193 -11.35 6.42 -10.50
CA ARG A 193 -12.54 7.20 -10.82
C ARG A 193 -13.63 6.33 -11.44
N GLU A 194 -13.28 5.51 -12.44
CA GLU A 194 -14.21 4.57 -13.08
C GLU A 194 -14.81 3.59 -12.06
N ALA A 195 -13.97 3.03 -11.18
CA ALA A 195 -14.44 2.14 -10.11
C ALA A 195 -15.38 2.85 -9.12
N MET A 196 -15.08 4.09 -8.74
CA MET A 196 -15.95 4.89 -7.87
C MET A 196 -17.29 5.23 -8.55
N GLU A 197 -17.28 5.55 -9.84
CA GLU A 197 -18.49 5.82 -10.63
C GLU A 197 -19.37 4.56 -10.74
N ALA A 198 -18.76 3.38 -10.90
CA ALA A 198 -19.48 2.12 -11.00
C ALA A 198 -20.05 1.64 -9.65
N VAL A 199 -19.30 1.78 -8.56
CA VAL A 199 -19.67 1.21 -7.24
C VAL A 199 -20.46 2.21 -6.38
N PHE A 200 -20.14 3.50 -6.49
CA PHE A 200 -20.76 4.56 -5.70
C PHE A 200 -21.27 5.71 -6.61
N PRO A 201 -22.18 5.42 -7.54
CA PRO A 201 -22.67 6.42 -8.50
C PRO A 201 -23.25 7.63 -7.78
N GLU A 202 -24.03 7.43 -6.72
CA GLU A 202 -24.64 8.53 -5.94
C GLU A 202 -23.60 9.47 -5.31
N ILE A 203 -22.44 8.96 -4.89
CA ILE A 203 -21.37 9.79 -4.34
C ILE A 203 -20.71 10.59 -5.46
N MET A 204 -20.44 9.95 -6.59
CA MET A 204 -19.80 10.59 -7.73
C MET A 204 -20.70 11.60 -8.42
N GLU A 205 -22.02 11.38 -8.43
CA GLU A 205 -22.99 12.32 -8.97
C GLU A 205 -23.02 13.66 -8.21
N ASN A 206 -22.71 13.62 -6.91
CA ASN A 206 -22.65 14.81 -6.06
C ASN A 206 -21.21 15.30 -5.85
N ALA A 207 -20.22 14.71 -6.51
CA ALA A 207 -18.83 15.11 -6.37
C ALA A 207 -18.59 16.45 -7.07
N LEU A 208 -18.05 17.41 -6.33
CA LEU A 208 -17.61 18.70 -6.86
C LEU A 208 -16.13 18.64 -7.22
N THR A 209 -15.78 19.14 -8.39
CA THR A 209 -14.40 19.24 -8.87
C THR A 209 -13.90 20.66 -8.68
N ILE A 210 -12.70 20.82 -8.12
CA ILE A 210 -12.04 22.13 -8.06
C ILE A 210 -11.26 22.33 -9.37
N VAL A 211 -11.58 23.40 -10.09
CA VAL A 211 -10.88 23.83 -11.30
C VAL A 211 -10.28 25.21 -11.07
N THR A 212 -8.99 25.37 -11.38
CA THR A 212 -8.36 26.69 -11.42
C THR A 212 -8.53 27.26 -12.81
N ASP A 213 -9.18 28.42 -12.92
CA ASP A 213 -9.35 29.11 -14.20
C ASP A 213 -8.06 29.83 -14.65
N ALA A 214 -8.12 30.46 -15.82
CA ALA A 214 -6.99 31.19 -16.41
C ALA A 214 -6.52 32.38 -15.57
N ASP A 215 -7.37 32.88 -14.68
CA ASP A 215 -7.10 34.01 -13.79
C ASP A 215 -6.58 33.54 -12.42
N GLY A 216 -6.40 32.22 -12.22
CA GLY A 216 -5.91 31.63 -10.99
C GLY A 216 -6.99 31.40 -9.93
N VAL A 217 -8.26 31.66 -10.24
CA VAL A 217 -9.37 31.51 -9.30
C VAL A 217 -9.80 30.05 -9.24
N GLN A 218 -9.92 29.51 -8.04
CA GLN A 218 -10.44 28.16 -7.83
C GLN A 218 -11.97 28.18 -7.84
N ARG A 219 -12.58 27.36 -8.68
CA ARG A 219 -14.04 27.20 -8.80
C ARG A 219 -14.42 25.76 -8.51
N LEU A 220 -15.51 25.58 -7.77
CA LEU A 220 -16.18 24.30 -7.57
C LEU A 220 -17.20 24.12 -8.68
N ILE A 221 -17.00 23.11 -9.51
CA ILE A 221 -17.94 22.71 -10.55
C ILE A 221 -18.54 21.35 -10.24
N ASP A 222 -19.80 21.13 -10.60
CA ASP A 222 -20.43 19.81 -10.55
C ASP A 222 -20.04 18.93 -11.74
N LYS A 223 -20.63 17.74 -11.83
CA LYS A 223 -20.40 16.76 -12.90
C LYS A 223 -20.78 17.27 -14.30
N ASP A 224 -21.71 18.22 -14.38
CA ASP A 224 -22.22 18.81 -15.61
C ASP A 224 -21.44 20.08 -16.02
N GLY A 225 -20.41 20.43 -15.23
CA GLY A 225 -19.58 21.62 -15.44
C GLY A 225 -20.24 22.91 -14.99
N VAL A 226 -21.33 22.83 -14.21
CA VAL A 226 -22.00 24.00 -13.64
C VAL A 226 -21.20 24.47 -12.44
N GLU A 227 -20.85 25.76 -12.42
CA GLU A 227 -20.21 26.39 -11.26
C GLU A 227 -21.20 26.44 -10.09
N ILE A 228 -20.81 25.81 -8.99
CA ILE A 228 -21.59 25.76 -7.74
C ILE A 228 -21.10 26.83 -6.77
N ALA A 229 -19.79 27.08 -6.73
CA ALA A 229 -19.21 28.12 -5.90
C ALA A 229 -17.82 28.54 -6.40
N THR A 230 -17.43 29.78 -6.12
CA THR A 230 -16.06 30.26 -6.26
C THR A 230 -15.37 30.13 -4.90
N LEU A 231 -14.19 29.53 -4.86
CA LEU A 231 -13.35 29.44 -3.66
C LEU A 231 -12.44 30.66 -3.62
N ASP A 232 -12.90 31.72 -2.94
CA ASP A 232 -12.05 32.87 -2.66
C ASP A 232 -10.92 32.47 -1.69
N GLU A 233 -9.69 32.85 -2.02
CA GLU A 233 -8.59 32.90 -1.05
C GLU A 233 -8.89 34.04 -0.06
N GLY A 234 -9.73 33.78 0.95
CA GLY A 234 -10.17 34.79 1.92
C GLY A 234 -10.26 34.26 3.36
N ASP A 235 -9.19 34.56 4.12
CA ASP A 235 -8.91 34.47 5.57
C ASP A 235 -8.43 33.14 6.20
#